data_AF-A0AAD7K6W0-F1
#
_entry.id   AF-A0AAD7K6W0-F1
#
_cell.length_a   1.000
_cell.length_b   1.000
_cell.length_c   1.000
_cell.angle_alpha   90.00
_cell.angle_beta   90.00
_cell.angle_gamma   90.00
#
_symmetry.space_group_name_H-M   'P 1'
#
loop_
_entity.id
_entity.type
_entity.pdbx_description
1 polymer ?
#
loop_
_entity_poly.entity_id
_entity_poly.type
_entity_poly.pdbx_seq_one_letter_code
_entity_poly.pdbx_strand_id
1 'polypeptide(L)'
;MSDFYIPPENIFFRLIGNDTARALFSRRTGTPGFGAHPANDVLTSSWFSLVRGTGNRDGLFAIRGRESGWVLYSRTAQLPLVGHDTENGRYDDNWFRLQPGTGAWAGMVCLVVPSTNTVIVLRASNPTLVTNYEALPGVVGRYSDQFFALDYEDMIIDRIEYNLSLGRIISNTPRVLASQTLHNQTSQPQQMIFEMEESVTHTSSFEFSRGITLSVGVTMSGGIPFIFDTEIRVDTSSTETRTYGQEESITKTYKATFPVNAGPYSSVRAVSRVNSGILDVPYTLHLRSRSTNTQATSHGTWRGVSTWELTHTLTDILPDGTEREHREVRVEAENTAEGENAAQ
;
A
#
# COMPACT_ATOMS: atom_id res chain seq x y z
N MET A 1 -15.57 5.81 9.16
CA MET A 1 -16.00 6.07 7.78
C MET A 1 -14.74 6.13 6.95
N SER A 2 -14.61 5.34 5.88
CA SER A 2 -13.49 5.50 4.95
C SER A 2 -13.74 6.77 4.15
N ASP A 3 -12.97 7.82 4.42
CA ASP A 3 -13.01 9.03 3.62
C ASP A 3 -12.55 8.68 2.20
N PHE A 4 -13.50 8.64 1.28
CA PHE A 4 -13.20 8.44 -0.13
C PHE A 4 -12.27 9.54 -0.62
N TYR A 5 -11.19 9.14 -1.29
CA TYR A 5 -10.21 10.08 -1.78
C TYR A 5 -10.71 10.76 -3.06
N ILE A 6 -10.87 12.08 -2.99
CA ILE A 6 -11.17 12.91 -4.15
C ILE A 6 -9.85 13.43 -4.71
N PRO A 7 -9.47 13.05 -5.95
CA PRO A 7 -8.21 13.49 -6.52
C PRO A 7 -8.13 15.02 -6.66
N PRO A 8 -6.93 15.61 -6.52
CA PRO A 8 -6.63 16.96 -6.98
C PRO A 8 -7.04 17.19 -8.43
N GLU A 9 -7.22 18.45 -8.80
CA GLU A 9 -7.34 18.82 -10.21
C GLU A 9 -6.04 18.43 -10.95
N ASN A 10 -6.15 18.13 -12.24
CA ASN A 10 -5.01 17.72 -13.10
C ASN A 10 -4.39 16.35 -12.77
N ILE A 11 -5.04 15.52 -11.96
CA ILE A 11 -4.80 14.07 -11.93
C ILE A 11 -5.85 13.40 -12.79
N PHE A 12 -5.38 12.64 -13.77
CA PHE A 12 -6.26 11.93 -14.68
C PHE A 12 -6.64 10.56 -14.15
N PHE A 13 -7.89 10.16 -14.42
CA PHE A 13 -8.41 8.83 -14.13
C PHE A 13 -9.42 8.41 -15.19
N ARG A 14 -9.65 7.11 -15.30
CA ARG A 14 -10.73 6.52 -16.10
C ARG A 14 -11.89 6.17 -15.17
N LEU A 15 -13.11 6.29 -15.70
CA LEU A 15 -14.34 5.90 -15.01
C LEU A 15 -14.77 4.53 -15.48
N ILE A 16 -14.45 3.49 -14.71
CA ILE A 16 -14.72 2.09 -15.06
C ILE A 16 -16.00 1.61 -14.37
N GLY A 17 -17.04 1.27 -15.13
CA GLY A 17 -18.30 0.81 -14.55
C GLY A 17 -18.20 -0.60 -13.97
N ASN A 18 -18.73 -0.78 -12.76
CA ASN A 18 -18.68 -2.03 -11.99
C ASN A 18 -19.15 -3.26 -12.77
N ASP A 19 -20.34 -3.19 -13.35
CA ASP A 19 -21.02 -4.36 -13.93
C ASP A 19 -20.55 -4.71 -15.34
N THR A 20 -19.85 -3.80 -15.99
CA THR A 20 -19.54 -3.93 -17.43
C THR A 20 -18.06 -4.07 -17.72
N ALA A 21 -17.17 -3.70 -16.79
CA ALA A 21 -15.74 -3.57 -17.03
C ALA A 21 -15.44 -2.69 -18.26
N ARG A 22 -16.21 -1.62 -18.44
CA ARG A 22 -16.06 -0.64 -19.52
C ARG A 22 -15.70 0.73 -18.97
N ALA A 23 -14.83 1.44 -19.68
CA ALA A 23 -14.46 2.81 -19.39
C ALA A 23 -15.34 3.79 -20.18
N LEU A 24 -15.78 4.88 -19.55
CA LEU A 24 -16.36 6.02 -20.28
C LEU A 24 -15.31 6.66 -21.20
N PHE A 25 -15.74 7.26 -22.31
CA PHE A 25 -14.88 8.08 -23.17
C PHE A 25 -15.56 9.35 -23.66
N SER A 26 -14.75 10.36 -23.99
CA SER A 26 -15.15 11.68 -24.46
C SER A 26 -14.15 12.19 -25.50
N ARG A 27 -14.56 12.27 -26.78
CA ARG A 27 -13.71 12.66 -27.92
C ARG A 27 -14.36 13.74 -28.79
N ARG A 28 -13.55 14.59 -29.43
CA ARG A 28 -14.04 15.68 -30.32
C ARG A 28 -14.50 15.18 -31.67
N THR A 29 -13.90 14.09 -32.14
CA THR A 29 -14.07 13.55 -33.48
C THR A 29 -14.45 12.09 -33.45
N GLY A 30 -15.20 11.65 -34.45
CA GLY A 30 -15.69 10.27 -34.57
C GLY A 30 -17.05 10.07 -33.92
N THR A 31 -17.80 9.11 -34.45
CA THR A 31 -19.16 8.80 -34.02
C THR A 31 -19.18 7.43 -33.34
N PRO A 32 -19.74 7.30 -32.12
CA PRO A 32 -20.27 8.38 -31.28
C PRO A 32 -19.16 9.20 -30.59
N GLY A 33 -19.41 10.47 -30.25
CA GLY A 33 -18.44 11.34 -29.56
C GLY A 33 -18.26 11.04 -28.07
N PHE A 34 -19.28 10.44 -27.46
CA PHE A 34 -19.31 10.00 -26.06
C PHE A 34 -19.90 8.59 -25.97
N GLY A 35 -19.41 7.78 -25.02
CA GLY A 35 -19.89 6.42 -24.81
C GLY A 35 -19.00 5.64 -23.87
N ALA A 36 -18.96 4.31 -24.04
CA ALA A 36 -18.10 3.43 -23.27
C ALA A 36 -17.41 2.35 -24.13
N HIS A 37 -16.17 2.03 -23.80
CA HIS A 37 -15.36 0.99 -24.47
C HIS A 37 -14.82 -0.03 -23.45
N PRO A 38 -14.37 -1.23 -23.86
CA PRO A 38 -13.74 -2.19 -22.96
C PRO A 38 -12.59 -1.57 -22.16
N ALA A 39 -12.52 -1.78 -20.85
CA ALA A 39 -11.56 -1.10 -19.99
C ALA A 39 -10.09 -1.50 -20.24
N ASN A 40 -9.85 -2.66 -20.85
CA ASN A 40 -8.52 -3.10 -21.26
C ASN A 40 -7.95 -2.29 -22.45
N ASP A 41 -8.81 -1.66 -23.24
CA ASP A 41 -8.39 -0.80 -24.35
C ASP A 41 -8.08 0.61 -23.81
N VAL A 42 -6.86 0.89 -23.35
CA VAL A 42 -6.56 2.21 -22.77
C VAL A 42 -6.51 3.28 -23.87
N LEU A 43 -7.54 4.14 -23.95
CA LEU A 43 -7.67 5.21 -24.94
C LEU A 43 -7.37 6.59 -24.33
N THR A 44 -6.82 7.51 -25.12
CA THR A 44 -6.64 8.92 -24.71
C THR A 44 -7.95 9.60 -24.33
N SER A 45 -9.04 9.22 -25.00
CA SER A 45 -10.38 9.75 -24.81
C SER A 45 -11.08 9.25 -23.54
N SER A 46 -10.56 8.23 -22.85
CA SER A 46 -11.15 7.73 -21.60
C SER A 46 -10.56 8.32 -20.32
N TRP A 47 -9.60 9.24 -20.45
CA TRP A 47 -9.04 9.98 -19.32
C TRP A 47 -9.89 11.20 -18.99
N PHE A 48 -10.19 11.37 -17.71
CA PHE A 48 -10.93 12.50 -17.15
C PHE A 48 -10.17 13.12 -15.99
N SER A 49 -10.48 14.37 -15.68
CA SER A 49 -10.04 15.05 -14.46
C SER A 49 -11.25 15.72 -13.80
N LEU A 50 -11.13 16.03 -12.50
CA LEU A 50 -12.14 16.81 -11.79
C LEU A 50 -11.83 18.31 -11.91
N VAL A 51 -12.89 19.10 -12.03
CA VAL A 51 -12.87 20.56 -11.86
C VAL A 51 -13.75 20.88 -10.65
N ARG A 52 -13.18 21.54 -9.63
CA ARG A 52 -13.88 21.84 -8.39
C ARG A 52 -14.88 22.97 -8.59
N GLY A 53 -16.10 22.75 -8.11
CA GLY A 53 -17.12 23.79 -8.07
C GLY A 53 -16.81 24.84 -7.03
N THR A 54 -17.26 26.06 -7.29
CA THR A 54 -17.11 27.20 -6.38
C THR A 54 -18.46 27.86 -6.13
N GLY A 55 -18.59 28.62 -5.04
CA GLY A 55 -19.83 29.33 -4.73
C GLY A 55 -20.99 28.37 -4.49
N ASN A 56 -22.07 28.49 -5.25
CA ASN A 56 -23.25 27.61 -5.13
C ASN A 56 -22.99 26.15 -5.57
N ARG A 57 -21.82 25.86 -6.14
CA ARG A 57 -21.38 24.53 -6.58
C ARG A 57 -20.26 23.97 -5.70
N ASP A 58 -19.96 24.61 -4.58
CA ASP A 58 -18.95 24.10 -3.63
C ASP A 58 -19.30 22.67 -3.18
N GLY A 59 -18.29 21.80 -3.14
CA GLY A 59 -18.46 20.36 -2.91
C GLY A 59 -19.01 19.54 -4.10
N LEU A 60 -19.26 20.15 -5.26
CA LEU A 60 -19.56 19.46 -6.52
C LEU A 60 -18.37 19.54 -7.49
N PHE A 61 -18.39 18.67 -8.50
CA PHE A 61 -17.31 18.53 -9.47
C PHE A 61 -17.86 18.43 -10.88
N ALA A 62 -17.29 19.19 -11.81
CA ALA A 62 -17.43 18.87 -13.23
C ALA A 62 -16.38 17.82 -13.61
N ILE A 63 -16.76 16.87 -14.46
CA ILE A 63 -15.88 15.79 -14.92
C ILE A 63 -15.44 16.13 -16.35
N ARG A 64 -14.19 16.55 -16.53
CA ARG A 64 -13.66 17.03 -17.81
C ARG A 64 -12.85 15.96 -18.52
N GLY A 65 -13.23 15.64 -19.76
CA GLY A 65 -12.47 14.74 -20.63
C GLY A 65 -11.13 15.36 -21.03
N ARG A 66 -10.04 14.58 -20.94
CA ARG A 66 -8.67 15.02 -21.26
C ARG A 66 -8.51 15.39 -22.72
N GLU A 67 -8.96 14.53 -23.63
CA GLU A 67 -8.82 14.72 -25.07
C GLU A 67 -9.79 15.79 -25.60
N SER A 68 -11.04 15.73 -25.17
CA SER A 68 -12.07 16.67 -25.63
C SER A 68 -11.97 18.05 -24.99
N GLY A 69 -11.56 18.13 -23.72
CA GLY A 69 -11.74 19.30 -22.87
C GLY A 69 -13.20 19.56 -22.50
N TRP A 70 -14.12 18.68 -22.89
CA TRP A 70 -15.56 18.81 -22.67
C TRP A 70 -15.95 18.20 -21.32
N VAL A 71 -17.00 18.72 -20.70
CA VAL A 71 -17.48 18.21 -19.40
C VAL A 71 -18.64 17.26 -19.59
N LEU A 72 -18.78 16.29 -18.69
CA LEU A 72 -19.95 15.42 -18.66
C LEU A 72 -21.21 16.19 -18.22
N TYR A 73 -22.37 15.72 -18.65
CA TYR A 73 -23.67 16.16 -18.13
C TYR A 73 -24.61 14.97 -17.89
N SER A 74 -25.61 15.17 -17.02
CA SER A 74 -26.72 14.23 -16.82
C SER A 74 -28.03 14.97 -16.58
N ARG A 75 -29.02 14.75 -17.45
CA ARG A 75 -30.29 15.49 -17.48
C ARG A 75 -31.50 14.63 -17.84
N THR A 76 -32.70 15.15 -17.61
CA THR A 76 -33.97 14.41 -17.79
C THR A 76 -34.80 14.92 -18.98
N ALA A 77 -34.67 16.19 -19.36
CA ALA A 77 -35.58 16.83 -20.31
C ALA A 77 -35.18 16.68 -21.79
N GLN A 78 -33.88 16.55 -22.09
CA GLN A 78 -33.37 16.56 -23.47
C GLN A 78 -32.47 15.36 -23.76
N LEU A 79 -32.73 14.69 -24.89
CA LEU A 79 -31.87 13.62 -25.39
C LEU A 79 -30.59 14.16 -26.08
N PRO A 80 -29.45 13.45 -25.97
CA PRO A 80 -29.24 12.30 -25.10
C PRO A 80 -29.21 12.73 -23.62
N LEU A 81 -29.67 11.85 -22.72
CA LEU A 81 -29.81 12.13 -21.28
C LEU A 81 -28.46 12.28 -20.57
N VAL A 82 -27.45 11.55 -21.05
CA VAL A 82 -26.07 11.65 -20.58
C VAL A 82 -25.18 11.88 -21.80
N GLY A 83 -24.20 12.75 -21.64
CA GLY A 83 -23.29 13.10 -22.72
C GLY A 83 -22.16 13.97 -22.22
N HIS A 84 -21.61 14.72 -23.16
CA HIS A 84 -20.57 15.71 -22.92
C HIS A 84 -20.86 17.00 -23.69
N ASP A 85 -20.34 18.13 -23.21
CA ASP A 85 -20.51 19.41 -23.89
C ASP A 85 -19.29 20.34 -23.76
N THR A 86 -19.26 21.35 -24.62
CA THR A 86 -18.19 22.35 -24.70
C THR A 86 -18.28 23.43 -23.64
N GLU A 87 -19.32 23.47 -22.81
CA GLU A 87 -19.68 24.63 -22.00
C GLU A 87 -19.00 24.63 -20.62
N ASN A 88 -18.02 23.74 -20.40
CA ASN A 88 -17.04 23.81 -19.31
C ASN A 88 -17.64 24.00 -17.91
N GLY A 89 -18.81 23.40 -17.65
CA GLY A 89 -19.49 23.52 -16.36
C GLY A 89 -20.42 24.72 -16.26
N ARG A 90 -20.83 25.34 -17.37
CA ARG A 90 -21.80 26.44 -17.34
C ARG A 90 -23.14 26.01 -16.76
N TYR A 91 -23.60 24.81 -17.09
CA TYR A 91 -24.94 24.34 -16.74
C TYR A 91 -24.94 23.54 -15.44
N ASP A 92 -26.06 23.58 -14.73
CA ASP A 92 -26.19 22.89 -13.45
C ASP A 92 -26.22 21.36 -13.60
N ASP A 93 -26.48 20.84 -14.80
CA ASP A 93 -26.42 19.42 -15.11
C ASP A 93 -24.99 18.89 -15.37
N ASN A 94 -23.98 19.78 -15.37
CA ASN A 94 -22.57 19.42 -15.45
C ASN A 94 -21.92 19.09 -14.09
N TRP A 95 -22.62 19.31 -12.98
CA TRP A 95 -22.03 19.27 -11.64
C TRP A 95 -22.44 18.04 -10.86
N PHE A 96 -21.44 17.20 -10.59
CA PHE A 96 -21.61 15.90 -9.95
C PHE A 96 -21.20 15.97 -8.48
N ARG A 97 -22.01 15.34 -7.63
CA ARG A 97 -21.59 14.88 -6.31
C ARG A 97 -21.03 13.47 -6.47
N LEU A 98 -19.80 13.27 -6.02
CA LEU A 98 -19.20 11.94 -5.91
C LEU A 98 -19.67 11.30 -4.60
N GLN A 99 -20.52 10.28 -4.69
CA GLN A 99 -21.01 9.56 -3.52
C GLN A 99 -20.28 8.21 -3.37
N PRO A 100 -19.48 8.01 -2.31
CA PRO A 100 -18.73 6.77 -2.13
C PRO A 100 -19.65 5.59 -1.85
N GLY A 101 -19.40 4.47 -2.52
CA GLY A 101 -20.09 3.21 -2.24
C GLY A 101 -19.72 2.62 -0.88
N THR A 102 -20.57 1.71 -0.40
CA THR A 102 -20.39 0.97 0.86
C THR A 102 -20.51 -0.53 0.62
N GLY A 103 -20.01 -1.35 1.55
CA GLY A 103 -20.12 -2.81 1.44
C GLY A 103 -19.42 -3.33 0.20
N ALA A 104 -20.16 -4.02 -0.69
CA ALA A 104 -19.64 -4.57 -1.94
C ALA A 104 -19.12 -3.51 -2.94
N TRP A 105 -19.48 -2.23 -2.74
CA TRP A 105 -19.05 -1.12 -3.59
C TRP A 105 -18.07 -0.18 -2.89
N ALA A 106 -17.49 -0.61 -1.76
CA ALA A 106 -16.45 0.15 -1.08
C ALA A 106 -15.27 0.40 -2.04
N GLY A 107 -14.80 1.66 -2.13
CA GLY A 107 -13.76 2.08 -3.07
C GLY A 107 -14.28 2.54 -4.44
N MET A 108 -15.59 2.43 -4.71
CA MET A 108 -16.22 2.94 -5.92
C MET A 108 -17.04 4.20 -5.64
N VAL A 109 -17.45 4.91 -6.70
CA VAL A 109 -18.30 6.10 -6.61
C VAL A 109 -19.53 6.01 -7.47
N CYS A 110 -20.63 6.55 -6.95
CA CYS A 110 -21.80 6.92 -7.72
C CYS A 110 -21.68 8.40 -8.13
N LEU A 111 -22.00 8.68 -9.41
CA LEU A 111 -21.92 10.02 -10.00
C LEU A 111 -23.32 10.64 -10.03
N VAL A 112 -23.64 11.48 -9.05
CA VAL A 112 -24.98 12.06 -8.87
C VAL A 112 -25.01 13.50 -9.34
N VAL A 113 -25.98 13.89 -10.16
CA VAL A 113 -26.23 15.30 -10.52
C VAL A 113 -27.40 15.82 -9.70
N PRO A 114 -27.16 16.68 -8.68
CA PRO A 114 -28.20 17.09 -7.75
C PRO A 114 -29.32 17.91 -8.40
N SER A 115 -28.99 18.74 -9.40
CA SER A 115 -29.93 19.65 -10.07
C SER A 115 -31.02 18.93 -10.86
N THR A 116 -30.69 17.76 -11.41
CA THR A 116 -31.63 16.92 -12.18
C THR A 116 -32.07 15.68 -11.42
N ASN A 117 -31.54 15.49 -10.20
CA ASN A 117 -31.76 14.32 -9.35
C ASN A 117 -31.52 13.00 -10.10
N THR A 118 -30.40 12.92 -10.83
CA THR A 118 -30.03 11.74 -11.61
C THR A 118 -28.69 11.15 -11.21
N VAL A 119 -28.50 9.86 -11.48
CA VAL A 119 -27.21 9.16 -11.37
C VAL A 119 -26.81 8.59 -12.73
N ILE A 120 -25.52 8.63 -13.07
CA ILE A 120 -25.03 7.96 -14.29
C ILE A 120 -25.12 6.44 -14.12
N VAL A 121 -25.56 5.77 -15.17
CA VAL A 121 -25.64 4.30 -15.28
C VAL A 121 -24.83 3.84 -16.47
N LEU A 122 -24.01 2.81 -16.27
CA LEU A 122 -23.31 2.11 -17.34
C LEU A 122 -23.69 0.63 -17.32
N ARG A 123 -24.58 0.22 -18.24
CA ARG A 123 -25.16 -1.14 -18.26
C ARG A 123 -25.20 -1.74 -19.67
N ALA A 124 -24.80 -3.00 -19.78
CA ALA A 124 -24.77 -3.71 -21.07
C ALA A 124 -26.17 -3.96 -21.66
N SER A 125 -27.21 -4.01 -20.81
CA SER A 125 -28.59 -4.22 -21.24
C SER A 125 -29.25 -3.01 -21.91
N ASN A 126 -28.59 -1.84 -21.91
CA ASN A 126 -29.12 -0.63 -22.54
C ASN A 126 -28.51 -0.42 -23.93
N PRO A 127 -29.30 -0.15 -24.99
CA PRO A 127 -28.78 0.12 -26.33
C PRO A 127 -27.78 1.28 -26.41
N THR A 128 -27.87 2.30 -25.55
CA THR A 128 -26.89 3.40 -25.52
C THR A 128 -25.67 3.11 -24.64
N LEU A 129 -25.67 2.00 -23.89
CA LEU A 129 -24.75 1.61 -22.82
C LEU A 129 -24.68 2.58 -21.63
N VAL A 130 -24.59 3.88 -21.90
CA VAL A 130 -24.59 4.97 -20.94
C VAL A 130 -25.96 5.66 -20.94
N THR A 131 -26.55 5.79 -19.77
CA THR A 131 -27.78 6.54 -19.52
C THR A 131 -27.73 7.12 -18.12
N ASN A 132 -28.81 7.74 -17.66
CA ASN A 132 -29.02 8.02 -16.26
C ASN A 132 -30.28 7.32 -15.72
N TYR A 133 -30.42 7.38 -14.39
CA TYR A 133 -31.58 6.92 -13.63
C TYR A 133 -31.86 7.92 -12.51
N GLU A 134 -33.07 7.89 -11.94
CA GLU A 134 -33.43 8.75 -10.83
C GLU A 134 -32.57 8.44 -9.58
N ALA A 135 -32.01 9.49 -8.98
CA ALA A 135 -31.36 9.41 -7.68
C ALA A 135 -32.42 9.49 -6.58
N LEU A 136 -32.36 8.60 -5.58
CA LEU A 136 -33.26 8.69 -4.44
C LEU A 136 -32.60 9.49 -3.31
N PRO A 137 -33.30 10.45 -2.68
CA PRO A 137 -32.76 11.19 -1.54
C PRO A 137 -32.26 10.25 -0.44
N GLY A 138 -31.01 10.45 -0.02
CA GLY A 138 -30.39 9.65 1.06
C GLY A 138 -29.93 8.25 0.66
N VAL A 139 -30.10 7.83 -0.60
CA VAL A 139 -29.66 6.52 -1.10
C VAL A 139 -28.43 6.70 -1.99
N VAL A 140 -27.31 6.10 -1.61
CA VAL A 140 -26.10 6.06 -2.44
C VAL A 140 -26.15 4.85 -3.34
N GLY A 141 -26.46 5.07 -4.63
CA GLY A 141 -26.47 4.02 -5.66
C GLY A 141 -27.42 2.85 -5.35
N ARG A 142 -28.52 2.74 -6.10
CA ARG A 142 -29.49 1.65 -5.93
C ARG A 142 -29.05 0.35 -6.59
N TYR A 143 -28.29 0.45 -7.67
CA TYR A 143 -27.91 -0.66 -8.52
C TYR A 143 -26.40 -0.65 -8.75
N SER A 144 -25.84 -1.84 -8.94
CA SER A 144 -24.40 -2.04 -9.12
C SER A 144 -23.84 -1.33 -10.36
N ASP A 145 -24.65 -1.19 -11.42
CA ASP A 145 -24.33 -0.45 -12.65
C ASP A 145 -24.28 1.08 -12.51
N GLN A 146 -24.49 1.61 -11.30
CA GLN A 146 -24.37 3.03 -10.96
C GLN A 146 -23.03 3.37 -10.32
N PHE A 147 -22.17 2.38 -10.11
CA PHE A 147 -20.87 2.54 -9.45
C PHE A 147 -19.72 2.47 -10.44
N PHE A 148 -18.75 3.36 -10.24
CA PHE A 148 -17.54 3.51 -11.04
C PHE A 148 -16.30 3.39 -10.17
N ALA A 149 -15.32 2.61 -10.61
CA ALA A 149 -13.96 2.69 -10.06
C ALA A 149 -13.24 3.89 -10.69
N LEU A 150 -12.41 4.57 -9.89
CA LEU A 150 -11.45 5.55 -10.38
C LEU A 150 -10.13 4.83 -10.66
N ASP A 151 -9.82 4.66 -11.94
CA ASP A 151 -8.61 4.00 -12.41
C ASP A 151 -7.61 5.06 -12.86
N TYR A 152 -6.69 5.41 -11.96
CA TYR A 152 -5.78 6.55 -12.10
C TYR A 152 -4.74 6.36 -13.21
N GLU A 153 -4.22 7.48 -13.72
CA GLU A 153 -3.08 7.45 -14.63
C GLU A 153 -1.81 6.97 -13.91
N ASP A 154 -0.77 6.66 -14.69
CA ASP A 154 0.52 6.27 -14.14
C ASP A 154 1.06 7.34 -13.18
N MET A 155 1.25 6.92 -11.93
CA MET A 155 1.85 7.73 -10.88
C MET A 155 3.30 7.30 -10.67
N ILE A 156 4.16 8.26 -10.36
CA ILE A 156 5.53 8.04 -9.91
C ILE A 156 5.54 8.17 -8.38
N ILE A 157 6.16 7.22 -7.70
CA ILE A 157 6.44 7.33 -6.27
C ILE A 157 7.69 8.18 -6.11
N ASP A 158 7.56 9.38 -5.55
CA ASP A 158 8.71 10.27 -5.31
C ASP A 158 9.41 9.92 -3.98
N ARG A 159 8.64 9.59 -2.92
CA ARG A 159 9.18 9.11 -1.64
C ARG A 159 8.13 8.43 -0.75
N ILE A 160 8.60 7.68 0.24
CA ILE A 160 7.80 7.13 1.33
C ILE A 160 8.21 7.78 2.66
N GLU A 161 7.23 8.13 3.48
CA GLU A 161 7.42 8.65 4.84
C GLU A 161 6.69 7.75 5.85
N TYR A 162 7.42 7.15 6.78
CA TYR A 162 6.87 6.32 7.84
C TYR A 162 6.53 7.15 9.07
N ASN A 163 5.35 6.92 9.66
CA ASN A 163 4.99 7.49 10.95
C ASN A 163 5.43 6.56 12.09
N LEU A 164 6.72 6.61 12.41
CA LEU A 164 7.36 5.74 13.40
C LEU A 164 6.74 5.87 14.80
N SER A 165 6.25 7.06 15.15
CA SER A 165 5.58 7.30 16.44
C SER A 165 4.27 6.52 16.62
N LEU A 166 3.65 6.10 15.51
CA LEU A 166 2.46 5.26 15.50
C LEU A 166 2.78 3.79 15.22
N GLY A 167 4.06 3.47 15.00
CA GLY A 167 4.52 2.11 14.76
C GLY A 167 4.30 1.20 15.97
N ARG A 168 3.98 -0.06 15.72
CA ARG A 168 3.64 -1.04 16.75
C ARG A 168 4.40 -2.35 16.55
N ILE A 169 4.82 -2.93 17.66
CA ILE A 169 5.27 -4.31 17.75
C ILE A 169 4.02 -5.15 18.06
N ILE A 170 3.54 -5.89 17.06
CA ILE A 170 2.32 -6.70 17.17
C ILE A 170 2.60 -8.02 17.90
N SER A 171 3.78 -8.59 17.67
CA SER A 171 4.25 -9.79 18.37
C SER A 171 5.74 -9.67 18.69
N ASN A 172 6.18 -10.34 19.74
CA ASN A 172 7.59 -10.42 20.12
C ASN A 172 7.85 -11.80 20.75
N THR A 173 8.59 -12.64 20.05
CA THR A 173 8.94 -14.00 20.49
C THR A 173 10.44 -14.19 20.40
N PRO A 174 11.12 -14.52 21.51
CA PRO A 174 12.53 -14.91 21.47
C PRO A 174 12.74 -16.14 20.59
N ARG A 175 13.74 -16.07 19.71
CA ARG A 175 14.16 -17.15 18.82
C ARG A 175 15.61 -17.49 19.08
N VAL A 176 15.88 -18.76 19.39
CA VAL A 176 17.25 -19.27 19.46
C VAL A 176 17.76 -19.45 18.03
N LEU A 177 18.91 -18.84 17.73
CA LEU A 177 19.61 -19.02 16.46
C LEU A 177 20.53 -20.24 16.53
N ALA A 178 21.37 -20.30 17.57
CA ALA A 178 22.30 -21.40 17.77
C ALA A 178 22.55 -21.66 19.26
N SER A 179 22.87 -22.90 19.60
CA SER A 179 23.22 -23.33 20.96
C SER A 179 24.31 -24.39 20.90
N GLN A 180 25.40 -24.20 21.64
CA GLN A 180 26.50 -25.15 21.75
C GLN A 180 26.94 -25.26 23.21
N THR A 181 27.39 -26.45 23.62
CA THR A 181 27.85 -26.70 24.98
C THR A 181 29.26 -27.26 24.96
N LEU A 182 30.19 -26.61 25.66
CA LEU A 182 31.52 -27.13 25.96
C LEU A 182 31.46 -27.96 27.23
N HIS A 183 31.79 -29.24 27.14
CA HIS A 183 31.93 -30.13 28.29
C HIS A 183 33.40 -30.35 28.62
N ASN A 184 33.88 -29.79 29.74
CA ASN A 184 35.25 -30.01 30.20
C ASN A 184 35.28 -31.07 31.30
N GLN A 185 35.71 -32.29 30.95
CA GLN A 185 35.85 -33.41 31.88
C GLN A 185 37.29 -33.56 32.42
N THR A 186 38.13 -32.56 32.23
CA THR A 186 39.55 -32.61 32.63
C THR A 186 39.84 -31.69 33.81
N SER A 187 41.00 -31.87 34.44
CA SER A 187 41.49 -31.02 35.53
C SER A 187 42.08 -29.69 35.05
N GLN A 188 42.17 -29.48 33.73
CA GLN A 188 42.70 -28.26 33.12
C GLN A 188 41.56 -27.46 32.47
N PRO A 189 41.59 -26.12 32.46
CA PRO A 189 40.65 -25.33 31.69
C PRO A 189 40.68 -25.70 30.20
N GLN A 190 39.53 -25.65 29.55
CA GLN A 190 39.37 -25.86 28.11
C GLN A 190 38.69 -24.67 27.45
N GLN A 191 38.99 -24.47 26.17
CA GLN A 191 38.41 -23.41 25.36
C GLN A 191 37.91 -24.00 24.04
N MET A 192 36.76 -23.54 23.58
CA MET A 192 36.30 -23.72 22.21
C MET A 192 35.95 -22.36 21.58
N ILE A 193 35.93 -22.30 20.26
CA ILE A 193 35.41 -21.14 19.53
C ILE A 193 33.95 -21.45 19.17
N PHE A 194 33.04 -20.59 19.60
CA PHE A 194 31.66 -20.61 19.12
C PHE A 194 31.61 -19.85 17.80
N GLU A 195 31.12 -20.51 16.76
CA GLU A 195 30.87 -19.93 15.45
C GLU A 195 29.40 -20.16 15.08
N MET A 196 28.75 -19.11 14.58
CA MET A 196 27.37 -19.12 14.11
C MET A 196 27.26 -18.35 12.80
N GLU A 197 26.56 -18.96 11.85
CA GLU A 197 26.05 -18.33 10.63
C GLU A 197 24.62 -18.81 10.41
N GLU A 198 23.64 -17.98 10.75
CA GLU A 198 22.22 -18.35 10.72
C GLU A 198 21.41 -17.31 9.96
N SER A 199 20.55 -17.77 9.04
CA SER A 199 19.71 -16.91 8.23
C SER A 199 18.25 -16.93 8.70
N VAL A 200 17.64 -15.75 8.76
CA VAL A 200 16.24 -15.56 9.12
C VAL A 200 15.52 -14.81 8.02
N THR A 201 14.40 -15.37 7.55
CA THR A 201 13.51 -14.71 6.60
C THR A 201 12.67 -13.65 7.29
N HIS A 202 12.79 -12.41 6.82
CA HIS A 202 11.96 -11.26 7.13
C HIS A 202 10.90 -11.11 6.04
N THR A 203 9.82 -10.40 6.35
CA THR A 203 8.79 -10.08 5.34
C THR A 203 8.52 -8.58 5.28
N SER A 204 8.03 -8.11 4.15
CA SER A 204 7.65 -6.72 3.93
C SER A 204 6.44 -6.64 3.02
N SER A 205 5.37 -5.99 3.48
CA SER A 205 4.13 -5.78 2.73
C SER A 205 3.61 -4.36 2.94
N PHE A 206 3.04 -3.77 1.88
CA PHE A 206 2.45 -2.43 1.90
C PHE A 206 0.95 -2.53 1.65
N GLU A 207 0.17 -2.31 2.72
CA GLU A 207 -1.28 -2.34 2.66
C GLU A 207 -1.84 -0.94 2.41
N PHE A 208 -2.78 -0.82 1.46
CA PHE A 208 -3.47 0.44 1.17
C PHE A 208 -4.51 0.76 2.25
N SER A 209 -4.68 2.04 2.59
CA SER A 209 -5.77 2.50 3.46
C SER A 209 -6.63 3.62 2.86
N ARG A 210 -6.01 4.66 2.28
CA ARG A 210 -6.70 5.82 1.69
C ARG A 210 -5.77 6.58 0.74
N GLY A 211 -6.32 7.38 -0.16
CA GLY A 211 -5.54 8.18 -1.10
C GLY A 211 -5.69 7.70 -2.54
N ILE A 212 -4.72 8.04 -3.39
CA ILE A 212 -4.62 7.44 -4.72
C ILE A 212 -4.27 5.96 -4.58
N THR A 213 -5.06 5.11 -5.21
CA THR A 213 -4.74 3.69 -5.36
C THR A 213 -3.70 3.53 -6.45
N LEU A 214 -2.59 2.87 -6.13
CA LEU A 214 -1.59 2.47 -7.10
C LEU A 214 -1.92 1.07 -7.64
N SER A 215 -1.57 0.83 -8.90
CA SER A 215 -1.62 -0.51 -9.47
C SER A 215 -0.68 -1.45 -8.71
N VAL A 216 -1.13 -2.68 -8.48
CA VAL A 216 -0.26 -3.75 -7.98
C VAL A 216 0.90 -3.94 -8.96
N GLY A 217 2.12 -4.10 -8.45
CA GLY A 217 3.31 -4.23 -9.29
C GLY A 217 4.15 -2.96 -9.46
N VAL A 218 3.66 -1.79 -9.00
CA VAL A 218 4.47 -0.56 -9.01
C VAL A 218 5.65 -0.75 -8.06
N THR A 219 6.86 -0.49 -8.57
CA THR A 219 8.08 -0.59 -7.78
C THR A 219 8.35 0.68 -6.97
N MET A 220 8.89 0.51 -5.77
CA MET A 220 9.26 1.55 -4.83
C MET A 220 10.68 1.28 -4.35
N SER A 221 11.52 2.32 -4.28
CA SER A 221 12.83 2.23 -3.64
C SER A 221 12.81 3.06 -2.35
N GLY A 222 13.32 2.49 -1.26
CA GLY A 222 13.41 3.17 0.02
C GLY A 222 13.65 2.19 1.17
N GLY A 223 14.10 2.75 2.30
CA GLY A 223 14.32 1.97 3.51
C GLY A 223 13.04 1.41 4.10
N ILE A 224 13.14 0.28 4.80
CA ILE A 224 12.02 -0.33 5.53
C ILE A 224 12.14 -0.12 7.04
N PRO A 225 11.03 -0.14 7.79
CA PRO A 225 11.09 -0.05 9.24
C PRO A 225 11.74 -1.27 9.89
N PHE A 226 12.52 -1.04 10.94
CA PHE A 226 13.17 -2.07 11.76
C PHE A 226 13.24 -1.62 13.23
N ILE A 227 13.58 -2.51 14.15
CA ILE A 227 13.78 -2.15 15.56
C ILE A 227 15.27 -1.99 15.87
N PHE A 228 15.60 -0.86 16.50
CA PHE A 228 16.90 -0.57 17.08
C PHE A 228 16.72 0.01 18.48
N ASP A 229 17.40 -0.54 19.48
CA ASP A 229 17.31 -0.07 20.88
C ASP A 229 15.89 0.20 21.36
N THR A 230 15.01 -0.77 21.12
CA THR A 230 13.57 -0.75 21.49
C THR A 230 12.72 0.28 20.75
N GLU A 231 13.30 1.05 19.82
CA GLU A 231 12.60 2.01 18.97
C GLU A 231 12.46 1.48 17.54
N ILE A 232 11.37 1.85 16.87
CA ILE A 232 11.22 1.59 15.43
C ILE A 232 11.94 2.71 14.66
N ARG A 233 12.87 2.34 13.80
CA ARG A 233 13.64 3.22 12.90
C ARG A 233 13.48 2.78 11.45
N VAL A 234 14.02 3.55 10.50
CA VAL A 234 14.02 3.20 9.07
C VAL A 234 15.44 2.88 8.64
N ASP A 235 15.64 1.73 7.99
CA ASP A 235 16.94 1.35 7.45
C ASP A 235 17.17 2.06 6.11
N THR A 236 17.81 3.23 6.14
CA THR A 236 18.09 4.01 4.93
C THR A 236 19.24 3.45 4.08
N SER A 237 19.92 2.39 4.52
CA SER A 237 21.05 1.80 3.80
C SER A 237 20.60 0.80 2.73
N SER A 238 19.39 0.25 2.86
CA SER A 238 18.81 -0.64 1.86
C SER A 238 18.37 0.13 0.61
N THR A 239 18.99 -0.16 -0.52
CA THR A 239 18.61 0.37 -1.85
C THR A 239 17.67 -0.56 -2.62
N GLU A 240 17.13 -1.59 -1.96
CA GLU A 240 16.34 -2.60 -2.63
C GLU A 240 14.99 -2.04 -3.11
N THR A 241 14.56 -2.51 -4.29
CA THR A 241 13.26 -2.20 -4.84
C THR A 241 12.21 -3.14 -4.27
N ARG A 242 11.08 -2.59 -3.85
CA ARG A 242 9.90 -3.30 -3.34
C ARG A 242 8.72 -3.12 -4.28
N THR A 243 7.82 -4.09 -4.28
CA THR A 243 6.64 -4.11 -5.14
C THR A 243 5.40 -3.79 -4.32
N TYR A 244 4.69 -2.73 -4.71
CA TYR A 244 3.46 -2.32 -4.05
C TYR A 244 2.36 -3.37 -4.22
N GLY A 245 1.65 -3.67 -3.13
CA GLY A 245 0.56 -4.65 -3.10
C GLY A 245 0.99 -6.11 -3.10
N GLN A 246 2.29 -6.40 -2.89
CA GLN A 246 2.83 -7.75 -2.74
C GLN A 246 3.57 -7.88 -1.41
N GLU A 247 3.59 -9.09 -0.87
CA GLU A 247 4.45 -9.45 0.25
C GLU A 247 5.78 -9.98 -0.30
N GLU A 248 6.87 -9.39 0.14
CA GLU A 248 8.23 -9.81 -0.22
C GLU A 248 8.93 -10.45 0.96
N SER A 249 9.78 -11.44 0.68
CA SER A 249 10.64 -12.09 1.66
C SER A 249 12.08 -11.61 1.51
N ILE A 250 12.72 -11.27 2.62
CA ILE A 250 14.10 -10.74 2.67
C ILE A 250 14.90 -11.63 3.61
N THR A 251 16.05 -12.13 3.18
CA THR A 251 16.90 -12.95 4.04
C THR A 251 17.89 -12.09 4.80
N LYS A 252 17.90 -12.20 6.13
CA LYS A 252 18.90 -11.58 7.00
C LYS A 252 19.80 -12.64 7.61
N THR A 253 21.11 -12.51 7.41
CA THR A 253 22.11 -13.46 7.93
C THR A 253 22.81 -12.89 9.15
N TYR A 254 22.87 -13.68 10.22
CA TYR A 254 23.55 -13.37 11.47
C TYR A 254 24.84 -14.15 11.55
N LYS A 255 25.95 -13.45 11.78
CA LYS A 255 27.27 -14.05 12.00
C LYS A 255 27.81 -13.67 13.39
N ALA A 256 28.35 -14.63 14.11
CA ALA A 256 29.01 -14.38 15.39
C ALA A 256 30.15 -15.36 15.64
N THR A 257 31.25 -14.85 16.19
CA THR A 257 32.42 -15.65 16.60
C THR A 257 32.92 -15.15 17.96
N PHE A 258 32.96 -16.04 18.96
CA PHE A 258 33.48 -15.69 20.28
C PHE A 258 34.02 -16.92 21.04
N PRO A 259 34.99 -16.75 21.96
CA PRO A 259 35.52 -17.85 22.74
C PRO A 259 34.56 -18.28 23.86
N VAL A 260 34.48 -19.59 24.09
CA VAL A 260 33.78 -20.20 25.22
C VAL A 260 34.80 -20.94 26.06
N ASN A 261 34.94 -20.55 27.34
CA ASN A 261 35.93 -21.11 28.26
C ASN A 261 35.23 -21.88 29.37
N ALA A 262 35.58 -23.15 29.55
CA ALA A 262 35.10 -23.97 30.65
C ALA A 262 36.24 -24.26 31.64
N GLY A 263 36.02 -23.94 32.92
CA GLY A 263 36.93 -24.33 34.00
C GLY A 263 37.02 -25.86 34.17
N PRO A 264 37.94 -26.36 35.00
CA PRO A 264 38.07 -27.78 35.28
C PRO A 264 36.75 -28.41 35.74
N TYR A 265 36.38 -29.56 35.19
CA TYR A 265 35.17 -30.32 35.55
C TYR A 265 33.87 -29.51 35.48
N SER A 266 33.79 -28.52 34.60
CA SER A 266 32.60 -27.69 34.38
C SER A 266 32.12 -27.79 32.94
N SER A 267 30.88 -27.37 32.69
CA SER A 267 30.39 -27.19 31.33
C SER A 267 29.90 -25.77 31.13
N VAL A 268 30.03 -25.24 29.92
CA VAL A 268 29.52 -23.90 29.57
C VAL A 268 28.66 -24.03 28.33
N ARG A 269 27.43 -23.55 28.40
CA ARG A 269 26.49 -23.47 27.28
C ARG A 269 26.47 -22.04 26.73
N ALA A 270 26.78 -21.91 25.45
CA ALA A 270 26.63 -20.69 24.69
C ALA A 270 25.34 -20.72 23.87
N VAL A 271 24.50 -19.70 24.02
CA VAL A 271 23.24 -19.57 23.27
C VAL A 271 23.16 -18.20 22.62
N SER A 272 22.96 -18.18 21.31
CA SER A 272 22.70 -16.96 20.54
C SER A 272 21.21 -16.85 20.26
N ARG A 273 20.61 -15.69 20.56
CA ARG A 273 19.16 -15.45 20.41
C ARG A 273 18.90 -14.10 19.76
N VAL A 274 17.75 -13.99 19.13
CA VAL A 274 17.16 -12.73 18.66
C VAL A 274 15.71 -12.66 19.10
N ASN A 275 15.16 -11.46 19.16
CA ASN A 275 13.73 -11.26 19.21
C ASN A 275 13.17 -11.29 17.78
N SER A 276 12.04 -11.96 17.57
CA SER A 276 11.34 -12.05 16.29
C SER A 276 9.90 -11.60 16.45
N GLY A 277 9.41 -10.80 15.51
CA GLY A 277 8.04 -10.32 15.63
C GLY A 277 7.53 -9.55 14.42
N ILE A 278 6.23 -9.29 14.45
CA ILE A 278 5.52 -8.55 13.41
C ILE A 278 5.51 -7.07 13.79
N LEU A 279 5.92 -6.23 12.86
CA LEU A 279 5.84 -4.78 12.93
C LEU A 279 4.68 -4.28 12.08
N ASP A 280 4.07 -3.19 12.53
CA ASP A 280 2.96 -2.49 11.88
C ASP A 280 3.26 -0.99 11.95
N VAL A 281 3.53 -0.36 10.81
CA VAL A 281 3.99 1.04 10.74
C VAL A 281 3.21 1.80 9.68
N PRO A 282 2.37 2.77 10.06
CA PRO A 282 1.68 3.62 9.09
C PRO A 282 2.66 4.40 8.20
N TYR A 283 2.32 4.57 6.92
CA TYR A 283 3.13 5.34 5.98
C TYR A 283 2.29 6.31 5.14
N THR A 284 2.97 7.29 4.54
CA THR A 284 2.48 8.15 3.47
C THR A 284 3.42 8.07 2.27
N LEU A 285 2.90 7.66 1.12
CA LEU A 285 3.55 7.80 -0.17
C LEU A 285 3.27 9.19 -0.72
N HIS A 286 4.33 9.86 -1.17
CA HIS A 286 4.25 11.08 -1.95
C HIS A 286 4.38 10.71 -3.41
N LEU A 287 3.33 11.03 -4.16
CA LEU A 287 3.15 10.62 -5.54
C LEU A 287 3.14 11.84 -6.45
N ARG A 288 3.49 11.61 -7.71
CA ARG A 288 3.39 12.61 -8.76
C ARG A 288 2.86 12.00 -10.05
N SER A 289 1.87 12.65 -10.65
CA SER A 289 1.36 12.26 -11.96
C SER A 289 2.49 12.31 -12.99
N ARG A 290 2.69 11.22 -13.72
CA ARG A 290 3.72 11.15 -14.77
C ARG A 290 3.45 12.17 -15.87
N SER A 291 2.19 12.49 -16.14
CA SER A 291 1.83 13.33 -17.29
C SER A 291 1.67 14.81 -16.94
N THR A 292 1.32 15.17 -15.70
CA THR A 292 1.11 16.58 -15.30
C THR A 292 2.05 17.08 -14.23
N ASN A 293 2.85 16.21 -13.61
CA ASN A 293 3.64 16.52 -12.41
C ASN A 293 2.80 16.95 -11.19
N THR A 294 1.48 16.76 -11.22
CA THR A 294 0.61 17.07 -10.08
C THR A 294 0.90 16.12 -8.93
N GLN A 295 1.09 16.68 -7.73
CA GLN A 295 1.37 15.92 -6.52
C GLN A 295 0.10 15.36 -5.89
N ALA A 296 0.23 14.18 -5.30
CA ALA A 296 -0.81 13.53 -4.52
C ALA A 296 -0.19 12.64 -3.44
N THR A 297 -1.05 12.08 -2.59
CA THR A 297 -0.63 11.14 -1.56
C THR A 297 -1.43 9.85 -1.59
N SER A 298 -0.76 8.78 -1.16
CA SER A 298 -1.39 7.53 -0.80
C SER A 298 -0.95 7.17 0.61
N HIS A 299 -1.84 6.59 1.41
CA HIS A 299 -1.60 6.26 2.79
C HIS A 299 -1.89 4.79 3.02
N GLY A 300 -1.15 4.19 3.93
CA GLY A 300 -1.29 2.78 4.22
C GLY A 300 -0.57 2.38 5.49
N THR A 301 -0.50 1.07 5.68
CA THR A 301 0.25 0.44 6.75
C THR A 301 1.27 -0.48 6.12
N TRP A 302 2.53 -0.33 6.52
CA TRP A 302 3.55 -1.31 6.23
C TRP A 302 3.50 -2.37 7.32
N ARG A 303 3.55 -3.64 6.93
CA ARG A 303 3.61 -4.77 7.84
C ARG A 303 4.74 -5.70 7.43
N GLY A 304 5.50 -6.17 8.42
CA GLY A 304 6.63 -7.05 8.15
C GLY A 304 7.07 -7.84 9.36
N VAL A 305 7.57 -9.04 9.13
CA VAL A 305 8.31 -9.82 10.13
C VAL A 305 9.74 -9.29 10.17
N SER A 306 10.21 -8.94 11.37
CA SER A 306 11.59 -8.51 11.59
C SER A 306 12.20 -9.22 12.80
N THR A 307 13.53 -9.17 12.88
CA THR A 307 14.30 -9.63 14.04
C THR A 307 15.26 -8.56 14.53
N TRP A 308 15.35 -8.44 15.86
CA TRP A 308 16.16 -7.42 16.55
C TRP A 308 16.84 -8.00 17.79
N GLU A 309 17.75 -7.23 18.38
CA GLU A 309 18.46 -7.56 19.63
C GLU A 309 19.14 -8.93 19.59
N LEU A 310 20.22 -9.05 18.81
CA LEU A 310 21.10 -10.21 18.90
C LEU A 310 21.78 -10.23 20.27
N THR A 311 21.54 -11.30 21.03
CA THR A 311 22.15 -11.52 22.34
C THR A 311 22.87 -12.86 22.38
N HIS A 312 24.00 -12.87 23.08
CA HIS A 312 24.76 -14.07 23.38
C HIS A 312 24.76 -14.28 24.90
N THR A 313 24.24 -15.41 25.34
CA THR A 313 24.24 -15.83 26.73
C THR A 313 25.29 -16.93 26.92
N LEU A 314 26.16 -16.78 27.91
CA LEU A 314 27.02 -17.85 28.42
C LEU A 314 26.52 -18.31 29.80
N THR A 315 26.20 -19.59 29.91
CA THR A 315 25.69 -20.22 31.13
C THR A 315 26.62 -21.33 31.58
N ASP A 316 27.14 -21.24 32.80
CA ASP A 316 27.86 -22.33 33.45
C ASP A 316 26.85 -23.39 33.91
N ILE A 317 27.14 -24.65 33.60
CA ILE A 317 26.38 -25.81 34.07
C ILE A 317 27.25 -26.52 35.11
N LEU A 318 26.82 -26.46 36.36
CA LEU A 318 27.51 -27.06 37.48
C LEU A 318 27.30 -28.59 37.52
N PRO A 319 28.16 -29.36 38.22
CA PRO A 319 28.06 -30.82 38.29
C PRO A 319 26.73 -31.35 38.87
N ASP A 320 26.03 -30.53 39.66
CA ASP A 320 24.72 -30.83 40.22
C ASP A 320 23.55 -30.50 39.27
N GLY A 321 23.86 -30.04 38.05
CA GLY A 321 22.89 -29.64 37.03
C GLY A 321 22.34 -28.22 37.20
N THR A 322 22.81 -27.45 38.19
CA THR A 322 22.38 -26.06 38.35
C THR A 322 23.04 -25.15 37.33
N GLU A 323 22.27 -24.21 36.81
CA GLU A 323 22.71 -23.24 35.80
C GLU A 323 23.06 -21.89 36.47
N ARG A 324 24.22 -21.32 36.12
CA ARG A 324 24.62 -19.97 36.53
C ARG A 324 24.93 -19.13 35.29
N GLU A 325 24.17 -18.07 35.09
CA GLU A 325 24.36 -17.16 33.97
C GLU A 325 25.45 -16.14 34.30
N HIS A 326 26.50 -16.08 33.49
CA HIS A 326 27.68 -15.27 33.78
C HIS A 326 27.73 -13.99 32.96
N ARG A 327 27.13 -13.97 31.77
CA ARG A 327 27.24 -12.83 30.86
C ARG A 327 26.19 -12.86 29.76
N GLU A 328 25.41 -11.78 29.68
CA GLU A 328 24.69 -11.40 28.47
C GLU A 328 25.56 -10.37 27.72
N VAL A 329 25.92 -10.68 26.48
CA VAL A 329 26.58 -9.71 25.59
C VAL A 329 25.58 -9.36 24.50
N ARG A 330 25.15 -8.11 24.48
CA ARG A 330 24.36 -7.53 23.39
C ARG A 330 25.34 -7.09 22.32
N VAL A 331 25.17 -7.59 21.10
CA VAL A 331 26.01 -7.23 19.96
C VAL A 331 25.14 -6.49 18.96
N GLU A 332 25.60 -5.33 18.50
CA GLU A 332 24.99 -4.64 17.37
C GLU A 332 25.24 -5.48 16.11
N ALA A 333 24.18 -6.01 15.52
CA ALA A 333 24.30 -6.74 14.26
C ALA A 333 24.52 -5.74 13.12
N GLU A 334 25.58 -5.93 12.33
CA GLU A 334 25.69 -5.29 11.01
C GLU A 334 24.59 -5.88 10.10
N ASN A 335 23.73 -5.01 9.55
CA ASN A 335 22.75 -5.39 8.54
C ASN A 335 23.47 -5.56 7.19
N THR A 336 23.75 -6.80 6.79
CA THR A 336 23.95 -7.14 5.38
C THR A 336 22.74 -7.94 4.91
N ALA A 337 21.80 -7.25 4.27
CA ALA A 337 20.71 -7.89 3.54
C ALA A 337 21.20 -8.17 2.12
N GLU A 338 21.19 -9.44 1.71
CA GLU A 338 21.35 -9.85 0.31
C GLU A 338 20.01 -10.42 -0.15
N GLY A 339 19.27 -9.65 -0.96
CA GLY A 339 18.02 -10.10 -1.58
C GLY A 339 18.27 -10.96 -2.82
N GLU A 340 17.91 -12.25 -2.77
CA GLU A 340 17.72 -13.07 -3.97
C GLU A 340 16.28 -12.92 -4.49
N ASN A 341 16.13 -12.34 -5.68
CA ASN A 341 14.87 -12.34 -6.41
C ASN A 341 14.60 -13.75 -6.97
N ALA A 342 13.71 -14.51 -6.32
CA ALA A 342 13.11 -15.68 -6.95
C ALA A 342 12.02 -15.22 -7.93
N ALA A 343 12.41 -15.03 -9.21
CA ALA A 343 11.45 -14.87 -10.29
C ALA A 343 10.79 -16.22 -10.60
N GLN A 344 9.46 -16.28 -10.54
CA GLN A 344 8.63 -17.27 -11.24
C GLN A 344 7.58 -16.57 -12.09
#